data_AF-A0A0R1WX63-F1
#
_entry.id   AF-A0A0R1WX63-F1
#
_cell.length_a   1.000
_cell.length_b   1.000
_cell.length_c   1.000
_cell.angle_alpha   90.00
_cell.angle_beta   90.00
_cell.angle_gamma   90.00
#
_symmetry.space_group_name_H-M   'P 1'
#
loop_
_entity.id
_entity.type
_entity.pdbx_description
1 polymer ?
#
loop_
_entity_poly.entity_id
_entity_poly.type
_entity_poly.pdbx_seq_one_letter_code
_entity_poly.pdbx_strand_id
1 'polypeptide(L)' 'MVTSDAQKKANQKWKEANKEKQKIYRYRAQAKKFIRDFATEKDLEELLQLIEERKSML' A
#
# COMPACT_ATOMS: atom_id res chain seq x y z
N MET A 1 -14.02 -18.29 13.61
CA MET A 1 -13.75 -19.44 12.73
C MET A 1 -12.23 -19.53 12.54
N VAL A 2 -11.61 -20.66 12.90
CA VAL A 2 -10.15 -20.81 12.82
C VAL A 2 -9.77 -21.28 11.42
N THR A 3 -8.85 -20.57 10.77
CA THR A 3 -8.34 -20.93 9.45
C THR A 3 -7.57 -22.25 9.53
N SER A 4 -8.02 -23.27 8.80
CA SER A 4 -7.35 -24.58 8.74
C SER A 4 -5.93 -24.43 8.17
N ASP A 5 -5.01 -25.31 8.56
CA ASP A 5 -3.63 -25.27 8.04
C ASP A 5 -3.57 -25.45 6.52
N ALA A 6 -4.53 -26.16 5.93
CA ALA A 6 -4.67 -26.24 4.48
C ALA A 6 -5.01 -24.87 3.85
N GLN A 7 -5.91 -24.12 4.48
CA GLN A 7 -6.28 -22.76 4.05
C GLN A 7 -5.11 -21.78 4.24
N LYS A 8 -4.32 -21.92 5.31
CA LYS A 8 -3.10 -21.14 5.51
C LYS A 8 -2.08 -21.38 4.39
N LYS A 9 -1.81 -22.65 4.04
CA LYS A 9 -0.90 -23.02 2.95
C LYS A 9 -1.37 -22.47 1.59
N ALA A 10 -2.66 -22.58 1.30
CA ALA A 10 -3.25 -22.02 0.08
C ALA A 10 -3.09 -20.49 0.02
N ASN A 11 -3.38 -19.80 1.13
CA ASN A 11 -3.19 -18.35 1.25
C ASN A 11 -1.71 -17.96 1.10
N GLN A 12 -0.79 -18.74 1.67
CA GLN A 12 0.65 -18.52 1.53
C GLN A 12 1.07 -18.59 0.06
N LYS A 13 0.68 -19.65 -0.64
CA LYS A 13 1.01 -19.84 -2.07
C LYS A 13 0.43 -18.72 -2.95
N TRP A 14 -0.80 -18.30 -2.67
CA TRP A 14 -1.39 -17.16 -3.38
C TRP A 14 -0.66 -15.86 -3.07
N LYS A 15 -0.29 -15.62 -1.81
CA LYS A 15 0.52 -14.45 -1.42
C LYS A 15 1.87 -14.43 -2.11
N GLU A 16 2.51 -15.58 -2.25
CA GLU A 16 3.80 -15.71 -2.92
C GLU A 16 3.71 -15.40 -4.42
N ALA A 17 2.67 -15.90 -5.09
CA ALA A 17 2.43 -15.59 -6.50
C ALA A 17 2.04 -14.11 -6.74
N ASN A 18 1.51 -13.42 -5.73
CA ASN A 18 0.99 -12.05 -5.83
C ASN A 18 1.78 -11.03 -5.00
N LYS A 19 3.06 -11.31 -4.69
CA LYS A 19 3.90 -10.47 -3.82
C LYS A 19 3.91 -8.99 -4.24
N GLU A 20 4.12 -8.72 -5.53
CA GLU A 20 4.18 -7.35 -6.05
C GLU A 20 2.84 -6.62 -5.95
N LYS A 21 1.74 -7.29 -6.31
CA LYS A 21 0.39 -6.72 -6.18
C LYS A 21 0.07 -6.37 -4.71
N GLN A 22 0.47 -7.24 -3.78
CA GLN A 22 0.30 -6.97 -2.35
C GLN A 22 1.22 -5.87 -1.84
N LYS A 23 2.42 -5.73 -2.40
CA LYS A 23 3.34 -4.64 -2.07
C LYS A 23 2.71 -3.31 -2.45
N ILE A 24 2.15 -3.19 -3.66
CA ILE A 24 1.44 -1.99 -4.12
C ILE A 24 0.24 -1.68 -3.22
N TYR A 25 -0.58 -2.68 -2.87
CA TYR A 25 -1.71 -2.47 -1.95
C TYR A 25 -1.29 -2.00 -0.57
N ARG A 26 -0.21 -2.57 -0.02
CA ARG A 26 0.36 -2.15 1.26
C ARG A 26 0.84 -0.70 1.20
N TYR A 27 1.55 -0.30 0.15
CA TYR A 27 1.99 1.08 0.00
C TYR A 27 0.83 2.04 -0.16
N ARG A 28 -0.18 1.70 -0.96
CA ARG A 28 -1.39 2.51 -1.11
C ARG A 28 -2.12 2.71 0.21
N ALA A 29 -2.29 1.65 0.99
CA ALA A 29 -2.95 1.72 2.29
C ALA A 29 -2.14 2.55 3.30
N GLN A 30 -0.81 2.37 3.33
CA GLN A 30 0.09 3.12 4.20
C GLN A 30 0.10 4.61 3.84
N ALA A 31 0.19 4.96 2.56
CA ALA A 31 0.14 6.35 2.10
C ALA A 31 -1.16 7.04 2.52
N LYS A 32 -2.32 6.38 2.34
CA LYS A 32 -3.61 6.90 2.81
C LYS A 32 -3.63 7.13 4.31
N LYS A 33 -3.13 6.17 5.10
CA LYS A 33 -3.08 6.28 6.55
C LYS A 33 -2.16 7.42 6.99
N PHE A 34 -1.00 7.54 6.36
CA PHE A 34 -0.03 8.60 6.63
C PHE A 34 -0.63 9.99 6.40
N ILE A 35 -1.17 10.23 5.20
CA ILE A 35 -1.81 11.50 4.84
C ILE A 35 -2.94 11.86 5.81
N ARG A 36 -3.74 10.88 6.24
CA ARG A 36 -4.92 11.12 7.09
C ARG A 36 -4.58 11.34 8.56
N ASP A 37 -3.66 10.53 9.10
CA ASP A 37 -3.50 10.39 10.55
C ASP A 37 -2.17 10.95 11.07
N PHE A 38 -1.17 11.17 10.23
CA PHE A 38 0.21 11.45 10.66
C PHE A 38 0.89 12.63 9.96
N ALA A 39 0.51 12.95 8.73
CA ALA A 39 1.19 13.96 7.93
C ALA A 39 1.08 15.36 8.57
N THR A 40 2.20 16.07 8.62
CA THR A 40 2.24 17.50 8.94
C THR A 40 1.88 18.33 7.71
N GLU A 41 1.65 19.63 7.89
CA GLU A 41 1.39 20.56 6.79
C GLU A 41 2.49 20.52 5.73
N LYS A 42 3.75 20.53 6.17
CA LYS A 42 4.91 20.40 5.28
C LYS A 42 4.92 19.07 4.52
N ASP A 43 4.62 17.96 5.19
CA ASP A 43 4.54 16.65 4.51
C ASP A 43 3.46 16.66 3.43
N LEU A 44 2.32 17.30 3.68
CA LEU A 44 1.23 17.40 2.71
C LEU A 44 1.65 18.24 1.49
N GLU A 45 2.35 19.36 1.70
CA GLU A 45 2.89 20.19 0.62
C GLU A 45 3.88 19.40 -0.26
N GLU A 46 4.83 18.70 0.36
CA GLU A 46 5.80 17.85 -0.36
C GLU A 46 5.09 16.73 -1.14
N LEU A 47 4.10 16.07 -0.53
CA LEU A 47 3.33 15.02 -1.20
C LEU A 47 2.51 15.56 -2.38
N LEU A 48 1.97 16.78 -2.29
CA LEU A 48 1.27 17.42 -3.41
C LEU A 48 2.23 17.70 -4.58
N GLN A 49 3.44 18.19 -4.31
CA GLN A 49 4.45 18.40 -5.35
C GLN A 49 4.80 17.09 -6.06
N LEU A 50 5.07 16.02 -5.29
CA LEU A 50 5.37 14.70 -5.85
C LEU A 50 4.21 14.14 -6.70
N ILE A 51 2.96 14.42 -6.33
CA ILE A 51 1.78 14.01 -7.11
C ILE A 51 1.74 14.75 -8.45
N GLU A 52 1.98 16.06 -8.46
CA GLU A 52 1.96 16.83 -9.71
C GLU A 52 3.12 16.47 -10.64
N GLU A 53 4.33 16.30 -10.10
CA GLU A 53 5.46 15.76 -10.88
C GLU A 53 5.10 14.42 -11.52
N ARG A 54 4.51 13.50 -10.74
CA ARG A 54 4.12 12.19 -11.28
C ARG A 54 3.06 12.29 -12.36
N LYS A 55 2.05 13.16 -12.19
CA LYS A 55 1.00 13.37 -13.22
C LYS A 55 1.57 13.92 -14.51
N SER A 56 2.60 14.79 -14.44
CA SER A 56 3.25 15.32 -15.63
C SER A 56 4.01 14.28 -16.46
N MET A 57 4.39 13.16 -15.83
CA MET A 57 5.14 12.06 -16.47
C MET A 57 4.25 10.89 -16.91
N LEU A 58 2.92 11.00 -16.73
CA LEU A 58 1.93 10.01 -17.17
C LEU A 58 1.36 10.41 -18.54
#